data_AF-A0A554NEK3-F1
#
_entry.id   AF-A0A554NEK3-F1
#
_cell.length_a   1.000
_cell.length_b   1.000
_cell.length_c   1.000
_cell.angle_alpha   90.00
_cell.angle_beta   90.00
_cell.angle_gamma   90.00
#
_symmetry.space_group_name_H-M   'P 1'
#
loop_
_entity.id
_entity.type
_entity.pdbx_description
1 polymer ?
#
loop_
_entity_poly.entity_id
_entity_poly.type
_entity_poly.pdbx_seq_one_letter_code
_entity_poly.pdbx_strand_id
1 'polypeptide(L)' 'MPSSRDSLLRSVRRWLLVTVFLLGIGVIGIADIAYTVSDYADGPVPAVIGVTGGLIALVAGLRTLGTLSSTG' A
#
# COMPACT_ATOMS: atom_id res chain seq x y z
N MET A 1 15.48 -7.16 27.99
CA MET A 1 16.30 -6.60 26.89
C MET A 1 15.73 -7.13 25.58
N PRO A 2 15.23 -6.28 24.66
CA PRO A 2 14.84 -6.74 23.34
C PRO A 2 16.08 -7.33 22.65
N SER A 3 15.92 -8.50 22.06
CA SER A 3 17.01 -9.21 21.40
C SER A 3 17.34 -8.57 20.06
N SER A 4 18.56 -8.73 19.54
CA SER A 4 18.95 -8.24 18.21
C SER A 4 18.06 -8.77 17.08
N ARG A 5 17.29 -9.84 17.32
CA ARG A 5 16.30 -10.37 16.38
C ARG A 5 15.04 -9.49 16.32
N ASP A 6 14.63 -8.91 17.44
CA ASP A 6 13.42 -8.07 17.52
C ASP A 6 13.58 -6.75 16.76
N SER A 7 14.80 -6.19 16.75
CA SER A 7 15.12 -4.98 15.97
C SER A 7 15.13 -5.25 14.46
N LEU A 8 15.68 -6.39 14.04
CA LEU A 8 15.67 -6.83 12.63
C LEU A 8 14.25 -7.05 12.13
N LEU A 9 13.41 -7.76 12.90
CA LEU A 9 12.00 -7.99 12.53
C LEU A 9 11.21 -6.68 12.41
N ARG A 10 11.48 -5.69 13.27
CA ARG A 10 10.84 -4.37 13.20
C ARG A 10 11.25 -3.61 11.93
N SER A 11 12.53 -3.70 11.55
CA SER A 11 13.05 -3.08 10.32
C SER A 11 12.45 -3.74 9.07
N VAL A 12 12.45 -5.08 9.01
CA VAL A 12 11.84 -5.85 7.91
C VAL A 12 10.35 -5.52 7.79
N ARG A 13 9.61 -5.50 8.91
CA ARG A 13 8.19 -5.14 8.92
C ARG A 13 7.95 -3.74 8.36
N ARG A 14 8.80 -2.77 8.69
CA ARG A 14 8.71 -1.40 8.18
C ARG A 14 8.91 -1.35 6.66
N TRP A 15 9.95 -2.01 6.15
CA TRP A 15 10.20 -2.09 4.72
C TRP A 15 9.06 -2.78 3.97
N LEU A 16 8.54 -3.87 4.52
CA LEU A 16 7.42 -4.62 3.92
C LEU A 16 6.16 -3.74 3.84
N LEU A 17 5.88 -2.93 4.86
CA LEU A 17 4.78 -1.96 4.82
C LEU A 17 4.98 -0.87 3.76
N VAL A 18 6.21 -0.37 3.59
CA VAL A 18 6.54 0.60 2.53
C VAL A 18 6.33 -0.02 1.15
N THR A 19 6.76 -1.27 0.94
CA THR A 19 6.53 -1.97 -0.32
C THR A 19 5.05 -2.17 -0.62
N VAL A 20 4.25 -2.57 0.38
CA VAL A 20 2.79 -2.72 0.23
C VAL A 20 2.13 -1.37 -0.09
N PHE A 21 2.59 -0.28 0.52
CA PHE A 21 2.11 1.06 0.22
C PHE A 21 2.35 1.44 -1.26
N LEU A 22 3.59 1.28 -1.73
CA LEU A 22 3.96 1.51 -3.13
C LEU A 22 3.16 0.63 -4.10
N LEU A 23 2.94 -0.64 -3.74
CA LEU A 23 2.17 -1.57 -4.55
C LEU A 23 0.70 -1.14 -4.64
N GLY A 24 0.10 -0.67 -3.55
CA GLY A 24 -1.25 -0.11 -3.56
C GLY A 24 -1.38 1.09 -4.49
N ILE A 25 -0.40 2.01 -4.50
CA ILE A 25 -0.35 3.13 -5.46
C ILE A 25 -0.24 2.62 -6.90
N GLY A 26 0.61 1.62 -7.14
CA GLY A 26 0.75 0.99 -8.45
C GLY A 26 -0.57 0.41 -8.98
N VAL A 27 -1.34 -0.25 -8.11
CA VAL A 27 -2.67 -0.80 -8.45
C VAL A 27 -3.66 0.30 -8.85
N ILE A 28 -3.63 1.47 -8.19
CA ILE A 28 -4.46 2.63 -8.58
C ILE A 28 -4.09 3.11 -9.98
N GLY A 29 -2.79 3.23 -10.28
CA GLY A 29 -2.33 3.62 -11.62
C GLY A 29 -2.71 2.61 -12.69
N ILE A 30 -2.60 1.31 -12.40
CA ILE A 30 -3.01 0.24 -13.32
C ILE A 30 -4.52 0.27 -13.57
N ALA A 31 -5.32 0.55 -12.55
CA ALA A 31 -6.77 0.69 -12.70
C ALA A 31 -7.13 1.85 -13.65
N ASP A 32 -6.49 2.99 -13.53
CA ASP A 32 -6.70 4.15 -14.41
C ASP A 32 -6.30 3.87 -15.87
N ILE A 33 -5.16 3.20 -16.06
CA ILE A 33 -4.71 2.73 -17.38
C ILE A 33 -5.71 1.72 -17.95
N ALA A 34 -6.17 0.75 -17.15
CA ALA A 34 -7.14 -0.25 -17.60
C ALA A 34 -8.47 0.38 -18.01
N TYR A 35 -8.94 1.39 -17.25
CA TYR A 35 -10.13 2.15 -17.61
C TYR A 35 -9.99 2.85 -18.96
N THR A 36 -8.85 3.51 -19.18
CA THR A 36 -8.55 4.22 -20.43
C THR A 36 -8.40 3.26 -21.62
N VAL A 37 -7.74 2.11 -21.43
CA VAL A 37 -7.54 1.09 -22.47
C VAL A 37 -8.85 0.37 -22.82
N SER A 38 -9.76 0.22 -21.85
CA SER A 38 -11.09 -0.36 -22.06
C SER A 38 -12.07 0.55 -22.81
N ASP A 39 -11.62 1.72 -23.30
CA ASP A 39 -12.47 2.74 -23.92
C ASP A 39 -13.70 3.07 -23.06
N TYR A 40 -13.51 3.15 -21.74
CA TYR A 40 -14.56 3.43 -20.75
C TYR A 40 -15.67 2.35 -20.66
N ALA A 41 -15.57 1.24 -21.40
CA ALA A 41 -16.60 0.20 -21.46
C ALA A 41 -16.72 -0.59 -20.15
N ASP A 42 -15.61 -0.79 -19.43
CA ASP A 42 -15.55 -1.64 -18.24
C ASP A 42 -15.52 -0.85 -16.93
N GLY A 43 -15.97 0.41 -16.91
CA GLY A 43 -15.81 1.36 -15.79
C GLY A 43 -16.01 0.89 -14.34
N PRO A 44 -16.94 -0.02 -14.02
CA PRO A 44 -17.10 -0.52 -12.66
C PRO A 44 -15.89 -1.34 -12.15
N VAL A 45 -15.26 -2.12 -13.03
CA VAL A 45 -14.17 -3.04 -12.66
C VAL A 45 -12.87 -2.31 -12.28
N PRO A 46 -12.32 -1.39 -13.09
CA PRO A 46 -11.13 -0.62 -12.72
C PRO A 46 -11.42 0.30 -11.53
N ALA A 47 -12.64 0.85 -11.39
CA ALA A 47 -12.99 1.64 -10.21
C ALA A 47 -12.88 0.83 -8.91
N VAL A 48 -13.41 -0.40 -8.88
CA VAL A 48 -13.30 -1.30 -7.71
C VAL A 48 -11.84 -1.65 -7.42
N ILE A 49 -11.04 -1.92 -8.46
CA ILE A 49 -9.60 -2.22 -8.33
C ILE A 49 -8.86 -1.01 -7.74
N GLY A 50 -9.11 0.19 -8.26
CA GLY A 50 -8.50 1.42 -7.77
C GLY A 50 -8.87 1.74 -6.32
N VAL A 51 -10.15 1.60 -5.94
CA VAL A 51 -10.60 1.81 -4.55
C VAL A 51 -9.95 0.80 -3.61
N THR A 52 -9.88 -0.48 -4.00
CA THR A 52 -9.28 -1.54 -3.18
C THR A 52 -7.77 -1.31 -3.02
N GLY A 53 -7.06 -0.97 -4.10
CA GLY A 53 -5.64 -0.61 -4.06
C GLY A 53 -5.37 0.62 -3.20
N GLY A 54 -6.23 1.64 -3.30
CA GLY A 54 -6.19 2.84 -2.46
C GLY A 54 -6.40 2.55 -0.98
N LEU A 55 -7.33 1.66 -0.62
CA LEU A 55 -7.57 1.26 0.76
C LEU A 55 -6.36 0.53 1.36
N ILE A 56 -5.74 -0.35 0.58
CA ILE A 56 -4.51 -1.06 0.96
C ILE A 56 -3.36 -0.06 1.16
N ALA A 57 -3.19 0.90 0.25
CA ALA A 57 -2.20 1.96 0.38
C ALA A 57 -2.47 2.81 1.63
N LEU A 58 -3.71 3.25 1.87
CA LEU A 58 -4.06 4.07 3.03
C LEU A 58 -3.73 3.35 4.36
N VAL A 59 -4.13 2.09 4.49
CA VAL A 59 -3.85 1.29 5.70
C VAL A 59 -2.35 1.06 5.89
N ALA A 60 -1.62 0.78 4.82
CA ALA A 60 -0.17 0.62 4.88
C ALA A 60 0.53 1.93 5.29
N GLY A 61 0.09 3.07 4.74
CA GLY A 61 0.59 4.41 5.06
C GLY A 61 0.30 4.83 6.50
N LEU A 62 -0.91 4.56 7.00
CA LEU A 62 -1.27 4.82 8.40
C LEU A 62 -0.43 3.96 9.36
N ARG A 63 -0.17 2.70 9.01
CA ARG A 63 0.69 1.82 9.81
C ARG A 63 2.15 2.27 9.80
N THR A 64 2.70 2.70 8.68
CA THR A 64 4.07 3.25 8.64
C THR A 64 4.16 4.53 9.46
N LEU A 65 3.20 5.44 9.34
CA LEU A 65 3.15 6.68 10.13
C LEU A 65 3.01 6.42 11.63
N GLY A 66 2.16 5.45 12.02
CA GLY A 66 2.03 5.01 13.40
C GLY A 66 3.34 4.45 13.96
N THR A 67 4.07 3.62 13.20
CA THR A 67 5.38 3.11 13.63
C THR A 67 6.47 4.19 13.73
N LEU A 68 6.38 5.26 12.92
CA LEU A 68 7.27 6.42 13.02
C LEU A 68 6.99 7.22 14.29
N SER A 69 5.72 7.47 14.59
CA SER A 69 5.30 8.22 15.79
C SER A 69 5.63 7.52 17.11
N SER A 70 5.66 6.18 17.14
CA SER A 70 5.99 5.42 18.36
C SER A 70 7.49 5.30 18.63
N THR A 71 8.34 5.84 17.76
CA THR A 71 9.81 5.76 17.86
C THR A 71 10.44 7.11 18.24
N GLY A 72 9.64 8.19 18.36
CA GLY A 72 10.04 9.47 18.94
C GLY A 72 9.72 9.54 20.42
#